data_AF-A0A7K0IVT7-F1
#
_entry.id   AF-A0A7K0IVT7-F1
#
_cell.length_a   1.000
_cell.length_b   1.000
_cell.length_c   1.000
_cell.angle_alpha   90.00
_cell.angle_beta   90.00
_cell.angle_gamma   90.00
#
_symmetry.space_group_name_H-M   'P 1'
#
loop_
_entity.id
_entity.type
_entity.pdbx_description
1 polymer ?
#
loop_
_entity_poly.entity_id
_entity_poly.type
_entity_poly.pdbx_seq_one_letter_code
_entity_poly.pdbx_strand_id
1 'polypeptide(L)'
;MVFKRNIVTKILSNGLKADFALVRDEDAFQAALYIDGRHIPGPPLPTPLDPSKGDVTHWMGNRPSVGLTTEEANKILREVHLENSVLEHRKLLQEK
;
A
#
# COMPACT_ATOMS: atom_id res chain seq x y z
N MET A 1 -2.71 -0.21 -13.95
CA MET A 1 -1.91 -0.77 -12.83
C MET A 1 -0.83 -1.76 -13.28
N VAL A 2 0.43 -1.49 -12.94
CA VAL A 2 1.61 -2.35 -13.17
C VAL A 2 2.26 -2.68 -11.82
N PHE A 3 2.46 -3.96 -11.54
CA PHE A 3 3.13 -4.41 -10.31
C PHE A 3 4.63 -4.08 -10.34
N LYS A 4 5.17 -3.55 -9.23
CA LYS A 4 6.61 -3.29 -9.08
C LYS A 4 7.27 -4.22 -8.07
N ARG A 5 6.80 -4.23 -6.81
CA ARG A 5 7.33 -5.12 -5.75
C ARG A 5 6.36 -5.23 -4.56
N ASN A 6 6.53 -6.27 -3.76
CA ASN A 6 5.88 -6.36 -2.44
C ASN A 6 6.63 -5.51 -1.40
N ILE A 7 5.88 -4.83 -0.53
CA ILE A 7 6.38 -3.98 0.56
C ILE A 7 6.24 -4.69 1.92
N VAL A 8 5.04 -5.20 2.19
CA VAL A 8 4.67 -5.93 3.41
C VAL A 8 3.91 -7.18 3.02
N THR A 9 4.19 -8.29 3.69
CA THR A 9 3.42 -9.53 3.59
C THR A 9 2.97 -9.90 4.99
N LYS A 10 1.68 -10.21 5.15
CA LYS A 10 1.05 -10.53 6.42
C LYS A 10 0.22 -11.80 6.29
N ILE A 11 0.30 -12.68 7.29
CA ILE A 11 -0.60 -13.82 7.40
C ILE A 11 -1.81 -13.40 8.24
N LEU A 12 -3.00 -13.51 7.67
CA LEU A 12 -4.25 -13.18 8.32
C LEU A 12 -4.68 -14.30 9.27
N SER A 13 -5.57 -13.99 10.22
CA SER A 13 -6.10 -14.97 11.18
C SER A 13 -6.83 -16.15 10.53
N ASN A 14 -7.33 -15.96 9.30
CA ASN A 14 -7.95 -17.03 8.50
C ASN A 14 -6.94 -17.85 7.69
N GLY A 15 -5.63 -17.65 7.89
CA GLY A 15 -4.55 -18.36 7.19
C GLY A 15 -4.24 -17.81 5.79
N LEU A 16 -5.01 -16.86 5.28
CA LEU A 16 -4.74 -16.25 3.98
C LEU A 16 -3.57 -15.28 4.06
N LYS A 17 -2.81 -15.20 2.97
CA LYS A 17 -1.69 -14.27 2.83
C LYS A 17 -2.19 -12.94 2.23
N ALA A 18 -1.95 -11.84 2.95
CA ALA A 18 -2.16 -10.48 2.48
C ALA A 18 -0.83 -9.84 2.07
N ASP A 19 -0.68 -9.55 0.79
CA ASP A 19 0.47 -8.84 0.22
C ASP A 19 0.09 -7.39 -0.07
N PHE A 20 0.89 -6.46 0.45
CA PHE A 20 0.80 -5.03 0.18
C PHE A 20 1.89 -4.68 -0.83
N ALA A 21 1.48 -4.42 -2.07
CA ALA A 21 2.38 -4.22 -3.17
C ALA A 21 2.45 -2.76 -3.59
N LEU A 22 3.65 -2.32 -3.96
CA LEU A 22 3.85 -1.10 -4.71
C LEU A 22 3.46 -1.36 -6.17
N VAL A 23 2.53 -0.57 -6.67
CA VAL A 23 2.07 -0.60 -8.05
C VAL A 23 2.20 0.78 -8.68
N ARG A 24 2.44 0.84 -9.99
CA ARG A 24 2.27 2.06 -10.77
C ARG A 24 0.88 2.06 -11.37
N ASP A 25 0.10 3.08 -11.07
CA ASP A 25 -1.18 3.30 -11.73
C ASP A 25 -1.16 4.66 -12.43
N GLU A 26 -1.38 4.62 -13.74
CA GLU A 26 -1.19 5.76 -14.64
C GLU A 26 0.18 6.46 -14.40
N ASP A 27 0.14 7.63 -13.77
CA ASP A 27 1.29 8.51 -13.55
C ASP A 27 1.71 8.65 -12.09
N ALA A 28 1.26 7.75 -11.22
CA ALA A 28 1.66 7.71 -9.82
C ALA A 28 1.90 6.28 -9.31
N PHE A 29 2.73 6.18 -8.28
CA PHE A 29 2.85 4.97 -7.47
C PHE A 29 1.80 4.95 -6.37
N GLN A 30 1.24 3.78 -6.12
CA GLN A 30 0.20 3.51 -5.14
C GLN A 30 0.50 2.19 -4.42
N ALA A 31 -0.12 2.00 -3.26
CA ALA A 31 -0.18 0.72 -2.58
C ALA A 31 -1.44 -0.04 -3.02
N ALA A 32 -1.27 -1.31 -3.39
CA ALA A 32 -2.36 -2.21 -3.72
C ALA A 32 -2.37 -3.41 -2.76
N LEU A 33 -3.56 -3.87 -2.39
CA LEU A 33 -3.75 -5.03 -1.54
C LEU A 33 -4.01 -6.27 -2.41
N TYR A 34 -3.32 -7.36 -2.12
CA TYR A 34 -3.60 -8.67 -2.68
C TYR A 34 -3.84 -9.65 -1.55
N ILE A 35 -4.93 -10.41 -1.62
CA ILE A 35 -5.19 -11.51 -0.68
C ILE A 35 -5.22 -12.79 -1.47
N ASP A 36 -4.34 -13.73 -1.12
CA ASP A 36 -4.16 -15.00 -1.83
C ASP A 36 -3.96 -14.80 -3.35
N GLY A 37 -3.13 -13.81 -3.69
CA GLY A 37 -2.84 -13.42 -5.08
C GLY A 37 -3.95 -12.64 -5.78
N ARG A 38 -5.13 -12.43 -5.16
CA ARG A 38 -6.23 -11.65 -5.75
C ARG A 38 -6.17 -10.20 -5.33
N HIS A 39 -6.17 -9.30 -6.30
CA HIS A 39 -6.24 -7.87 -6.04
C HIS A 39 -7.56 -7.49 -5.35
N ILE A 40 -7.45 -6.75 -4.25
CA ILE A 40 -8.58 -6.20 -3.49
C ILE A 40 -8.63 -4.70 -3.73
N PRO A 41 -9.72 -4.16 -4.30
CA PRO A 41 -9.85 -2.72 -4.54
C PRO A 41 -9.87 -1.98 -3.21
N GLY A 42 -9.34 -0.76 -3.18
CA GLY A 42 -9.25 0.04 -1.96
C GLY A 42 -8.52 1.36 -2.16
N PRO A 43 -8.28 2.10 -1.06
CA PRO A 43 -7.51 3.33 -1.11
C PRO A 43 -6.06 3.07 -1.55
N PRO A 44 -5.41 4.03 -2.24
CA PRO A 44 -4.04 3.88 -2.75
C PRO A 44 -2.97 3.96 -1.66
N LEU A 45 -3.36 4.25 -0.41
CA LEU A 45 -2.49 4.31 0.76
C LEU A 45 -3.25 3.75 1.98
N PRO A 46 -2.54 3.26 3.01
CA PRO A 46 -3.13 2.90 4.29
C PRO A 46 -3.92 4.07 4.87
N THR A 47 -5.17 3.82 5.27
CA THR A 47 -6.03 4.82 5.89
C THR A 47 -5.97 4.68 7.41
N PRO A 48 -5.81 5.77 8.18
CA PRO A 48 -5.87 5.72 9.64
C PRO A 48 -7.21 5.18 10.14
N LEU A 49 -7.18 4.47 11.25
CA LEU A 49 -8.35 4.01 11.99
C LEU A 49 -8.52 4.89 13.23
N ASP A 50 -9.66 5.55 13.35
CA ASP A 50 -10.01 6.38 14.52
C ASP A 50 -11.34 5.92 15.13
N PRO A 51 -11.35 5.41 16.37
CA PRO A 51 -10.19 5.13 17.22
C PRO A 51 -9.41 3.89 16.73
N SER A 52 -8.12 3.83 17.06
CA SER A 52 -7.31 2.62 16.82
C SER A 52 -7.86 1.43 17.61
N LYS A 53 -7.65 0.21 17.09
CA LYS A 53 -8.16 -1.03 17.70
C LYS A 53 -7.00 -1.95 18.07
N GLY A 54 -6.54 -1.83 19.32
CA GLY A 54 -5.35 -2.54 19.80
C GLY A 54 -4.12 -2.10 18.98
N ASP A 55 -3.38 -3.07 18.43
CA ASP A 55 -2.20 -2.79 17.59
C ASP A 55 -2.55 -2.37 16.15
N VAL A 56 -3.82 -2.43 15.77
CA VAL A 56 -4.28 -2.02 14.44
C VAL A 56 -4.61 -0.53 14.45
N THR A 57 -3.79 0.25 13.75
CA THR A 57 -3.93 1.71 13.66
C THR A 57 -4.31 2.20 12.28
N HIS A 58 -4.10 1.37 11.25
CA HIS A 58 -4.47 1.69 9.88
C HIS A 58 -5.17 0.50 9.23
N TRP A 59 -5.82 0.74 8.10
CA TRP A 59 -6.45 -0.30 7.30
C TRP A 59 -6.26 -0.04 5.80
N MET A 60 -6.36 -1.10 5.01
CA MET A 60 -6.35 -1.02 3.55
C MET A 60 -7.28 -2.08 2.95
N GLY A 61 -7.76 -1.83 1.73
CA GLY A 61 -8.77 -2.65 1.06
C GLY A 61 -10.19 -2.25 1.44
N ASN A 62 -11.12 -2.38 0.49
CA ASN A 62 -12.52 -2.03 0.67
C ASN A 62 -13.29 -3.17 1.33
N ARG A 63 -13.40 -4.33 0.65
CA ARG A 63 -14.00 -5.56 1.17
C ARG A 63 -13.37 -6.78 0.48
N PRO A 64 -12.60 -7.62 1.18
CA PRO A 64 -12.20 -7.53 2.60
C PRO A 64 -11.24 -6.35 2.88
N SER A 65 -11.23 -5.87 4.13
CA SER A 65 -10.24 -4.91 4.61
C SER A 65 -9.22 -5.60 5.52
N VAL A 66 -7.97 -5.15 5.49
CA VAL A 66 -6.88 -5.69 6.30
C VAL A 66 -6.32 -4.60 7.21
N GLY A 67 -6.26 -4.92 8.50
CA GLY A 67 -5.67 -4.07 9.53
C GLY A 67 -4.14 -4.10 9.49
N LEU A 68 -3.55 -2.91 9.63
CA LEU A 68 -2.12 -2.65 9.64
C LEU A 68 -1.70 -2.07 10.99
N THR A 69 -0.53 -2.45 11.46
CA THR A 69 0.15 -1.76 12.55
C THR A 69 0.71 -0.42 12.07
N THR A 70 1.09 0.43 13.03
CA THR A 70 1.74 1.71 12.72
C THR A 70 3.04 1.52 11.94
N GLU A 71 3.82 0.48 12.24
CA GLU A 71 5.06 0.20 11.53
C GLU A 71 4.81 -0.24 10.10
N GLU A 72 3.86 -1.16 9.89
CA GLU A 72 3.47 -1.64 8.56
C GLU A 72 2.95 -0.50 7.69
N ALA A 73 2.05 0.32 8.25
CA ALA A 73 1.49 1.48 7.56
C ALA A 73 2.57 2.49 7.17
N ASN A 74 3.45 2.84 8.12
CA ASN A 74 4.56 3.77 7.86
C ASN A 74 5.53 3.24 6.80
N LYS A 75 5.79 1.92 6.77
CA LYS A 75 6.62 1.32 5.72
C LYS A 75 5.99 1.49 4.35
N ILE A 76 4.69 1.22 4.21
CA ILE A 76 3.96 1.40 2.95
C ILE A 76 3.97 2.86 2.52
N LEU A 77 3.65 3.79 3.42
CA LEU A 77 3.65 5.23 3.15
C LEU A 77 5.01 5.73 2.66
N ARG A 78 6.09 5.35 3.36
CA ARG A 78 7.46 5.73 2.98
C ARG A 78 7.84 5.26 1.58
N GLU A 79 7.56 4.01 1.26
CA GLU A 79 7.91 3.43 -0.04
C GLU A 79 7.14 4.09 -1.18
N VAL A 80 5.84 4.34 -1.02
CA VAL A 80 5.03 5.01 -2.04
C VAL A 80 5.50 6.46 -2.22
N HIS A 81 5.74 7.20 -1.14
CA HIS A 81 6.22 8.58 -1.22
C HIS A 81 7.60 8.70 -1.86
N LEU A 82 8.52 7.78 -1.53
CA LEU A 82 9.86 7.78 -2.11
C LEU A 82 9.80 7.57 -3.63
N GLU A 83 8.99 6.64 -4.09
CA GLU A 83 8.87 6.30 -5.51
C GLU A 83 8.17 7.40 -6.30
N ASN A 84 7.16 8.05 -5.71
CA ASN A 84 6.55 9.24 -6.28
C ASN A 84 7.53 10.42 -6.32
N SER A 85 8.34 10.64 -5.29
CA SER A 85 9.37 11.69 -5.30
C SER A 85 10.40 11.48 -6.42
N VAL A 86 10.85 10.25 -6.64
CA VAL A 86 11.73 9.90 -7.77
C VAL A 86 11.05 10.13 -9.11
N LEU A 87 9.77 9.80 -9.23
CA LEU A 87 8.99 10.01 -10.45
C LEU A 87 8.87 11.50 -10.79
N GLU A 88 8.51 12.33 -9.81
CA GLU A 88 8.39 13.78 -9.98
C GLU A 88 9.73 14.42 -10.33
N HIS A 89 10.81 14.01 -9.66
CA HIS A 89 12.15 14.51 -9.99
C HIS A 89 12.55 14.20 -11.44
N ARG A 90 12.19 13.03 -11.97
CA ARG A 90 12.47 12.66 -13.37
C ARG A 90 11.67 13.48 -14.36
N LYS A 91 10.40 13.78 -14.07
CA LYS A 91 9.57 14.66 -14.92
C LYS A 91 10.21 16.03 -15.07
N LEU A 92 10.65 16.63 -13.96
CA LEU A 92 11.31 17.94 -13.95
C LEU A 92 12.62 18.00 -14.77
N LEU A 93 13.33 16.87 -14.90
CA LEU A 93 14.55 16.79 -15.72
C LEU A 93 14.27 16.67 -17.22
N GLN A 94 13.09 16.18 -17.61
CA GLN A 94 12.70 16.01 -19.01
C GLN A 94 12.06 17.27 -19.61
N GLU A 95 11.54 18.16 -18.77
CA GLU A 95 10.95 19.45 -19.17
C GLU A 95 11.97 20.59 -19.31
N LYS A 96 13.26 20.31 -19.04
CA LYS A 96 14.39 21.25 -19.24
C LYS A 96 15.18 20.90 -20.48
#